data_AF-A0A1Y4WLN9-F1
#
_entry.id   AF-A0A1Y4WLN9-F1
#
_cell.length_a   1.000
_cell.length_b   1.000
_cell.length_c   1.000
_cell.angle_alpha   90.00
_cell.angle_beta   90.00
_cell.angle_gamma   90.00
#
_symmetry.space_group_name_H-M   'P 1'
#
loop_
_entity.id
_entity.type
_entity.pdbx_description
1 polymer ?
#
loop_
_entity_poly.entity_id
_entity_poly.type
_entity_poly.pdbx_seq_one_letter_code
_entity_poly.pdbx_strand_id
1 'polypeptide(L)'
;MKRKTELLQILTSIMLIIALGGTKAYAAEVEGTFRDVPVGSWFEEAVAYVWENGLMSGTGEDTFSPDMAMTRGMLVTVLYRAAGSPSWEETGEETFLDVQPDAWYRDGVYWARAEGIADGYSQTQFGPNDLVTREQLVTMLWRFAGSEQAGGELEFNDQDMISSWAVQAVRWAGDNGLVSGKLGNFFDPQGQATRAETAVILTRYCQWAAAEDPESGLEEEEEPEEEEQEEQEEQPSNPLAHNPYDPEAFVVENGFLTYQGDAASHIGVDVSAHQGEIDWERVAASGVEFAMIRVGYRGYTAGNIYQDAYFEANINGALDAGLQVGIYFFSQATTVSEAREEALQTLEWIEDYDITYPVVFDWERVDSDSSRTKDTTGTVVTACAKAFCTVVEEAAYTPMTYGSPSKVGKDLHLSELTDYAFWLAHYTTGWQPTSFQYFFNMWQYSSNGSVDGIDGRVDLNLCLTNWPNS
;
A
#
# COMPACT_ATOMS: atom_id res chain seq x y z
N MET A 1 -20.87 -25.30 -12.87
CA MET A 1 -22.07 -25.33 -12.01
C MET A 1 -21.98 -26.41 -10.93
N LYS A 2 -21.97 -27.73 -11.22
CA LYS A 2 -21.82 -28.76 -10.15
C LYS A 2 -20.52 -28.64 -9.33
N ARG A 3 -19.38 -28.30 -9.95
CA ARG A 3 -18.09 -28.06 -9.26
C ARG A 3 -18.04 -26.80 -8.39
N LYS A 4 -18.85 -25.77 -8.69
CA LYS A 4 -18.95 -24.56 -7.85
C LYS A 4 -19.70 -24.85 -6.54
N THR A 5 -20.49 -25.93 -6.48
CA THR A 5 -21.31 -26.28 -5.30
C THR A 5 -20.61 -27.25 -4.34
N GLU A 6 -19.67 -28.08 -4.81
CA GLU A 6 -18.95 -29.03 -3.96
C GLU A 6 -17.75 -28.38 -3.24
N LEU A 7 -17.08 -27.40 -3.85
CA LEU A 7 -16.04 -26.58 -3.17
C LEU A 7 -16.66 -25.60 -2.14
N LEU A 8 -17.88 -25.11 -2.38
CA LEU A 8 -18.62 -24.23 -1.46
C LEU A 8 -19.09 -24.93 -0.19
N GLN A 9 -19.28 -26.26 -0.22
CA GLN A 9 -19.69 -27.05 0.95
C GLN A 9 -18.53 -27.36 1.91
N ILE A 10 -17.27 -27.16 1.51
CA ILE A 10 -16.10 -27.46 2.35
C ILE A 10 -15.73 -26.24 3.22
N LEU A 11 -16.01 -25.03 2.76
CA LEU A 11 -15.77 -23.78 3.51
C LEU A 11 -16.65 -23.63 4.77
N THR A 12 -17.78 -24.33 4.85
CA THR A 12 -18.73 -24.21 5.98
C THR A 12 -18.43 -25.12 7.18
N SER A 13 -17.33 -25.90 7.18
CA SER A 13 -17.03 -26.86 8.27
C SER A 13 -16.12 -26.33 9.40
N ILE A 14 -15.84 -25.02 9.49
CA ILE A 14 -15.05 -24.41 10.57
C ILE A 14 -15.93 -23.73 11.64
N MET A 15 -17.05 -24.35 12.01
CA MET A 15 -17.67 -24.04 13.30
C MET A 15 -18.12 -25.30 14.02
N LEU A 16 -17.72 -25.33 15.31
CA LEU A 16 -18.12 -26.26 16.37
C LEU A 16 -17.15 -27.43 16.65
N ILE A 17 -16.30 -27.29 17.69
CA ILE A 17 -16.35 -28.14 18.91
C ILE A 17 -15.58 -27.48 20.08
N ILE A 18 -16.39 -26.91 20.98
CA ILE A 18 -16.38 -27.00 22.46
C ILE A 18 -15.22 -26.38 23.26
N ALA A 19 -15.52 -25.21 23.83
CA ALA A 19 -15.09 -24.80 25.15
C ALA A 19 -15.61 -25.76 26.24
N LEU A 20 -14.73 -26.27 27.11
CA LEU A 20 -15.01 -26.60 28.52
C LEU A 20 -13.72 -27.05 29.22
N GLY A 21 -13.12 -26.17 30.04
CA GLY A 21 -12.03 -26.58 30.92
C GLY A 21 -11.20 -25.45 31.54
N GLY A 22 -11.84 -24.64 32.42
CA GLY A 22 -11.27 -23.92 33.56
C GLY A 22 -9.76 -23.58 33.66
N THR A 23 -9.52 -22.26 33.68
CA THR A 23 -8.50 -21.51 34.44
C THR A 23 -7.01 -21.80 34.25
N LYS A 24 -6.33 -20.88 33.56
CA LYS A 24 -5.41 -19.91 34.17
C LYS A 24 -4.94 -18.88 33.15
N ALA A 25 -4.92 -17.62 33.59
CA ALA A 25 -4.32 -16.50 32.90
C ALA A 25 -2.91 -16.84 32.40
N TYR A 26 -2.70 -16.66 31.11
CA TYR A 26 -1.51 -16.02 30.57
C TYR A 26 -2.02 -14.92 29.65
N ALA A 27 -2.17 -13.72 30.22
CA ALA A 27 -1.87 -12.53 29.45
C ALA A 27 -0.36 -12.59 29.22
N ALA A 28 0.03 -12.98 28.02
CA ALA A 28 1.38 -12.81 27.51
C ALA A 28 1.24 -11.97 26.24
N GLU A 29 2.01 -10.90 26.21
CA GLU A 29 2.16 -9.90 25.15
C GLU A 29 2.22 -10.54 23.77
N VAL A 30 1.49 -10.02 22.78
CA VAL A 30 1.68 -10.37 21.37
C VAL A 30 2.22 -9.14 20.64
N GLU A 31 3.47 -8.81 20.94
CA GLU A 31 4.34 -8.04 20.04
C GLU A 31 5.11 -9.04 19.17
N GLY A 32 5.04 -8.88 17.84
CA GLY A 32 5.95 -9.48 16.85
C GLY A 32 6.06 -11.01 16.85
N THR A 33 5.16 -11.71 16.15
CA THR A 33 5.18 -13.19 16.03
C THR A 33 6.48 -13.75 15.44
N PHE A 34 7.16 -12.99 14.56
CA PHE A 34 8.41 -13.41 13.93
C PHE A 34 9.43 -12.27 13.94
N ARG A 35 10.64 -12.53 14.41
CA ARG A 35 11.73 -11.54 14.54
C ARG A 35 12.20 -10.99 13.20
N ASP A 36 12.07 -11.79 12.15
CA ASP A 36 12.42 -11.45 10.77
C ASP A 36 11.23 -10.92 9.96
N VAL A 37 10.16 -10.53 10.65
CA VAL A 37 9.05 -9.76 10.10
C VAL A 37 9.00 -8.43 10.86
N PRO A 38 9.86 -7.46 10.51
CA PRO A 38 9.84 -6.14 11.15
C PRO A 38 8.46 -5.49 10.99
N VAL A 39 8.01 -4.82 12.06
CA VAL A 39 6.79 -3.99 12.02
C VAL A 39 6.90 -2.99 10.88
N GLY A 40 5.81 -2.83 10.14
CA GLY A 40 5.72 -2.03 8.93
C GLY A 40 6.12 -2.78 7.66
N SER A 41 6.78 -3.94 7.68
CA SER A 41 7.17 -4.63 6.43
C SER A 41 5.99 -4.80 5.47
N TRP A 42 6.22 -4.67 4.15
CA TRP A 42 5.13 -4.74 3.15
C TRP A 42 4.32 -6.05 3.16
N PHE A 43 4.88 -7.09 3.79
CA PHE A 43 4.25 -8.40 3.98
C PHE A 43 3.81 -8.68 5.43
N GLU A 44 4.00 -7.77 6.38
CA GLU A 44 3.73 -8.02 7.80
C GLU A 44 2.29 -8.52 8.04
N GLU A 45 1.30 -7.73 7.62
CA GLU A 45 -0.12 -8.07 7.77
C GLU A 45 -0.47 -9.38 7.07
N ALA A 46 0.11 -9.61 5.89
CA ALA A 46 -0.12 -10.84 5.16
C ALA A 46 0.49 -12.04 5.88
N VAL A 47 1.68 -11.90 6.47
CA VAL A 47 2.32 -12.94 7.27
C VAL A 47 1.50 -13.25 8.52
N ALA A 48 1.00 -12.22 9.21
CA ALA A 48 0.08 -12.38 10.33
C ALA A 48 -1.17 -13.15 9.90
N TYR A 49 -1.82 -12.73 8.81
CA TYR A 49 -3.02 -13.37 8.28
C TYR A 49 -2.81 -14.86 7.97
N VAL A 50 -1.78 -15.20 7.18
CA VAL A 50 -1.55 -16.60 6.79
C VAL A 50 -1.12 -17.48 7.97
N TRP A 51 -0.51 -16.90 9.00
CA TRP A 51 -0.16 -17.60 10.23
C TRP A 51 -1.39 -17.86 11.11
N GLU A 52 -2.18 -16.84 11.38
CA GLU A 52 -3.40 -16.90 12.20
C GLU A 52 -4.44 -17.85 11.60
N ASN A 53 -4.56 -17.86 10.27
CA ASN A 53 -5.44 -18.77 9.56
C ASN A 53 -4.83 -20.16 9.31
N GLY A 54 -3.63 -20.43 9.84
CA GLY A 54 -2.97 -21.73 9.74
C GLY A 54 -2.55 -22.13 8.32
N LEU A 55 -2.51 -21.19 7.38
CA LEU A 55 -2.18 -21.42 5.97
C LEU A 55 -0.67 -21.65 5.81
N MET A 56 0.13 -20.77 6.39
CA MET A 56 1.60 -20.86 6.39
C MET A 56 2.13 -20.94 7.81
N SER A 57 3.22 -21.67 7.99
CA SER A 57 3.92 -21.80 9.28
C SER A 57 5.30 -21.14 9.18
N GLY A 58 5.84 -20.67 10.30
CA GLY A 58 7.24 -20.25 10.39
C GLY A 58 8.24 -21.37 10.05
N THR A 59 9.46 -20.98 9.72
CA THR A 59 10.59 -21.91 9.47
C THR A 59 11.41 -22.19 10.73
N GLY A 60 11.17 -21.45 11.80
CA GLY A 60 11.76 -21.62 13.13
C GLY A 60 10.77 -21.21 14.21
N GLU A 61 11.22 -21.18 15.47
CA GLU A 61 10.39 -20.81 16.63
C GLU A 61 9.89 -19.36 16.53
N ASP A 62 10.75 -18.45 16.08
CA ASP A 62 10.51 -17.00 15.97
C ASP A 62 10.90 -16.47 14.57
N THR A 63 10.95 -17.33 13.55
CA THR A 63 11.44 -16.98 12.20
C THR A 63 10.44 -17.41 11.12
N PHE A 64 10.01 -16.47 10.27
CA PHE A 64 9.13 -16.72 9.11
C PHE A 64 9.90 -17.04 7.82
N SER A 65 11.09 -16.48 7.65
CA SER A 65 11.91 -16.45 6.42
C SER A 65 11.18 -15.81 5.22
N PRO A 66 10.85 -14.51 5.23
CA PRO A 66 10.08 -13.86 4.17
C PRO A 66 10.72 -13.95 2.78
N ASP A 67 12.05 -13.82 2.69
CA ASP A 67 12.79 -13.83 1.41
C ASP A 67 13.13 -15.23 0.90
N MET A 68 12.83 -16.28 1.68
CA MET A 68 13.11 -17.64 1.24
C MET A 68 12.17 -18.00 0.09
N ALA A 69 12.76 -18.55 -0.98
CA ALA A 69 12.00 -19.04 -2.14
C ALA A 69 11.10 -20.22 -1.75
N MET A 70 9.88 -20.21 -2.27
CA MET A 70 8.90 -21.27 -2.07
C MET A 70 9.24 -22.49 -2.94
N THR A 71 9.13 -23.69 -2.35
CA THR A 71 9.16 -24.93 -3.13
C THR A 71 7.76 -25.33 -3.61
N ARG A 72 7.69 -26.19 -4.62
CA ARG A 72 6.42 -26.75 -5.13
C ARG A 72 5.63 -27.46 -4.03
N GLY A 73 6.31 -28.23 -3.18
CA GLY A 73 5.74 -28.91 -2.02
C GLY A 73 5.18 -27.93 -0.98
N MET A 74 5.86 -26.81 -0.74
CA MET A 74 5.34 -25.75 0.13
C MET A 74 4.04 -25.17 -0.44
N LEU A 75 4.04 -24.77 -1.71
CA LEU A 75 2.89 -24.12 -2.32
C LEU A 75 1.64 -25.02 -2.33
N VAL A 76 1.75 -26.28 -2.74
CA VAL A 76 0.58 -27.19 -2.72
C VAL A 76 0.08 -27.46 -1.31
N THR A 77 0.96 -27.46 -0.31
CA THR A 77 0.55 -27.63 1.08
C THR A 77 -0.23 -26.41 1.59
N VAL A 78 0.20 -25.22 1.20
CA VAL A 78 -0.49 -23.97 1.54
C VAL A 78 -1.88 -23.93 0.90
N LEU A 79 -2.00 -24.27 -0.38
CA LEU A 79 -3.30 -24.35 -1.07
C LEU A 79 -4.20 -25.45 -0.48
N TYR A 80 -3.62 -26.59 -0.10
CA TYR A 80 -4.35 -27.67 0.58
C TYR A 80 -4.93 -27.23 1.91
N ARG A 81 -4.16 -26.46 2.70
CA ARG A 81 -4.64 -25.87 3.96
C ARG A 81 -5.73 -24.83 3.72
N ALA A 82 -5.55 -23.98 2.70
CA ALA A 82 -6.57 -23.01 2.29
C ALA A 82 -7.88 -23.69 1.85
N ALA A 83 -7.83 -24.92 1.36
CA ALA A 83 -9.00 -25.75 1.04
C ALA A 83 -9.63 -26.44 2.27
N GLY A 84 -9.12 -26.22 3.49
CA GLY A 84 -9.58 -26.90 4.70
C GLY A 84 -8.96 -28.28 4.93
N SER A 85 -7.87 -28.62 4.22
CA SER A 85 -7.21 -29.92 4.28
C SER A 85 -8.17 -31.11 4.05
N PRO A 86 -8.93 -31.12 2.94
CA PRO A 86 -9.95 -32.13 2.69
C PRO A 86 -9.32 -33.53 2.58
N SER A 87 -10.02 -34.54 3.10
CA SER A 87 -9.62 -35.92 2.89
C SER A 87 -9.58 -36.24 1.39
N TRP A 88 -8.52 -36.89 0.93
CA TRP A 88 -8.42 -37.39 -0.44
C TRP A 88 -8.30 -38.93 -0.42
N GLU A 89 -8.87 -39.59 -1.43
CA GLU A 89 -8.80 -41.06 -1.54
C GLU A 89 -7.58 -41.47 -2.36
N GLU A 90 -6.73 -42.32 -1.78
CA GLU A 90 -5.62 -42.95 -2.47
C GLU A 90 -6.16 -44.02 -3.44
N THR A 91 -6.25 -43.69 -4.73
CA THR A 91 -6.76 -44.59 -5.77
C THR A 91 -5.79 -45.70 -6.16
N GLY A 92 -4.61 -45.76 -5.52
CA GLY A 92 -3.67 -46.88 -5.59
C GLY A 92 -2.87 -47.03 -6.89
N GLU A 93 -3.05 -46.14 -7.88
CA GLU A 93 -2.45 -46.37 -9.21
C GLU A 93 -1.18 -45.59 -9.54
N GLU A 94 -0.84 -44.44 -8.93
CA GLU A 94 0.40 -43.73 -9.29
C GLU A 94 0.99 -42.93 -8.11
N THR A 95 1.97 -43.49 -7.42
CA THR A 95 2.77 -42.77 -6.42
C THR A 95 3.98 -42.09 -7.07
N PHE A 96 4.18 -40.81 -6.75
CA PHE A 96 5.40 -40.09 -7.09
C PHE A 96 6.58 -40.68 -6.31
N LEU A 97 7.64 -41.09 -7.00
CA LEU A 97 8.81 -41.74 -6.39
C LEU A 97 9.64 -40.78 -5.52
N ASP A 98 9.49 -39.47 -5.75
CA ASP A 98 10.16 -38.39 -5.03
C ASP A 98 9.31 -37.79 -3.90
N VAL A 99 8.14 -38.37 -3.60
CA VAL A 99 7.29 -37.99 -2.47
C VAL A 99 7.31 -39.12 -1.45
N GLN A 100 8.01 -38.91 -0.33
CA GLN A 100 8.12 -39.92 0.72
C GLN A 100 6.75 -40.15 1.42
N PRO A 101 6.45 -41.38 1.87
CA PRO A 101 5.19 -41.70 2.53
C PRO A 101 4.88 -40.84 3.77
N ASP A 102 5.91 -40.37 4.47
CA ASP A 102 5.83 -39.55 5.68
C ASP A 102 6.15 -38.07 5.44
N ALA A 103 6.29 -37.63 4.18
CA ALA A 103 6.54 -36.24 3.85
C ALA A 103 5.35 -35.35 4.25
N TRP A 104 5.62 -34.25 4.94
CA TRP A 104 4.61 -33.30 5.42
C TRP A 104 3.77 -32.67 4.29
N TYR A 105 4.30 -32.60 3.07
CA TYR A 105 3.61 -32.11 1.87
C TYR A 105 2.86 -33.22 1.10
N ARG A 106 2.96 -34.49 1.51
CA ARG A 106 2.44 -35.63 0.75
C ARG A 106 0.97 -35.43 0.38
N ASP A 107 0.14 -35.13 1.38
CA ASP A 107 -1.30 -35.04 1.17
C ASP A 107 -1.66 -33.86 0.27
N GLY A 108 -1.00 -32.71 0.47
CA GLY A 108 -1.17 -31.55 -0.41
C GLY A 108 -0.77 -31.84 -1.86
N VAL A 109 0.30 -32.61 -2.09
CA VAL A 109 0.73 -33.00 -3.44
C VAL A 109 -0.33 -33.86 -4.15
N TYR A 110 -0.82 -34.91 -3.49
CA TYR A 110 -1.78 -35.82 -4.13
C TYR A 110 -3.17 -35.20 -4.26
N TRP A 111 -3.61 -34.41 -3.29
CA TRP A 111 -4.81 -33.60 -3.41
C TRP A 111 -4.71 -32.61 -4.57
N ALA A 112 -3.62 -31.84 -4.67
CA ALA A 112 -3.44 -30.87 -5.75
C ALA A 112 -3.40 -31.54 -7.13
N ARG A 113 -2.86 -32.76 -7.22
CA ARG A 113 -2.92 -33.57 -8.44
C ARG A 113 -4.35 -33.99 -8.78
N ALA A 114 -5.10 -34.50 -7.80
CA ALA A 114 -6.47 -34.97 -7.98
C ALA A 114 -7.42 -33.83 -8.42
N GLU A 115 -7.23 -32.64 -7.85
CA GLU A 115 -8.02 -31.43 -8.18
C GLU A 115 -7.55 -30.72 -9.46
N GLY A 116 -6.46 -31.16 -10.08
CA GLY A 116 -5.90 -30.53 -11.28
C GLY A 116 -5.26 -29.17 -11.02
N ILE A 117 -4.87 -28.90 -9.77
CA ILE A 117 -4.16 -27.69 -9.34
C ILE A 117 -2.69 -27.78 -9.78
N ALA A 118 -2.06 -28.94 -9.58
CA ALA A 118 -0.65 -29.16 -9.87
C ALA A 118 -0.38 -30.55 -10.46
N ASP A 119 0.30 -30.58 -11.61
CA ASP A 119 0.82 -31.81 -12.21
C ASP A 119 2.28 -32.04 -11.80
N GLY A 120 2.69 -33.31 -11.81
CA GLY A 120 4.11 -33.68 -11.77
C GLY A 120 4.78 -33.53 -13.14
N TYR A 121 6.12 -33.55 -13.15
CA TYR A 121 6.89 -33.59 -14.41
C TYR A 121 6.68 -34.87 -15.21
N SER A 122 6.26 -35.95 -14.54
CA SER A 122 5.85 -37.21 -15.14
C SER A 122 4.86 -37.93 -14.22
N GLN A 123 4.35 -39.09 -14.65
CA GLN A 123 3.51 -39.95 -13.81
C GLN A 123 4.17 -40.33 -12.47
N THR A 124 5.51 -40.35 -12.42
CA THR A 124 6.29 -40.85 -11.27
C THR A 124 7.17 -39.80 -10.60
N GLN A 125 7.16 -38.54 -11.05
CA GLN A 125 7.99 -37.48 -10.48
C GLN A 125 7.22 -36.16 -10.32
N PHE A 126 7.17 -35.62 -9.10
CA PHE A 126 6.47 -34.36 -8.80
C PHE A 126 7.38 -33.13 -8.73
N GLY A 127 8.59 -33.28 -8.20
CA GLY A 127 9.53 -32.20 -7.91
C GLY A 127 9.17 -31.37 -6.67
N PRO A 128 8.91 -31.96 -5.47
CA PRO A 128 8.41 -31.21 -4.32
C PRO A 128 9.41 -30.18 -3.75
N ASN A 129 10.70 -30.34 -4.02
CA ASN A 129 11.75 -29.45 -3.53
C ASN A 129 12.18 -28.40 -4.56
N ASP A 130 11.66 -28.46 -5.79
CA ASP A 130 12.00 -27.47 -6.81
C ASP A 130 11.32 -26.14 -6.49
N LEU A 131 12.05 -25.06 -6.75
CA LEU A 131 11.57 -23.71 -6.48
C LEU A 131 10.47 -23.32 -7.49
N VAL A 132 9.49 -22.55 -7.00
CA VAL A 132 8.35 -22.11 -7.80
C VAL A 132 8.62 -20.73 -8.36
N THR A 133 8.52 -20.60 -9.68
CA THR A 133 8.55 -19.28 -10.33
C THR A 133 7.25 -18.51 -10.09
N ARG A 134 7.27 -17.18 -10.16
CA ARG A 134 6.09 -16.35 -9.92
C ARG A 134 4.92 -16.69 -10.87
N GLU A 135 5.19 -16.99 -12.14
CA GLU A 135 4.14 -17.40 -13.09
C GLU A 135 3.53 -18.79 -12.75
N GLN A 136 4.31 -19.69 -12.15
CA GLN A 136 3.82 -20.98 -11.66
C GLN A 136 2.96 -20.81 -10.40
N LEU A 137 3.37 -19.94 -9.46
CA LEU A 137 2.58 -19.61 -8.26
C LEU A 137 1.17 -19.17 -8.66
N VAL A 138 1.10 -18.15 -9.52
CA VAL A 138 -0.17 -17.57 -9.97
C VAL A 138 -1.00 -18.59 -10.76
N THR A 139 -0.37 -19.41 -11.59
CA THR A 139 -1.09 -20.44 -12.36
C THR A 139 -1.69 -21.52 -11.47
N MET A 140 -0.98 -21.96 -10.42
CA MET A 140 -1.51 -22.93 -9.47
C MET A 140 -2.67 -22.32 -8.65
N LEU A 141 -2.55 -21.06 -8.23
CA LEU A 141 -3.63 -20.36 -7.54
C LEU A 141 -4.86 -20.16 -8.43
N TRP A 142 -4.66 -19.79 -9.69
CA TRP A 142 -5.74 -19.66 -10.68
C TRP A 142 -6.48 -20.98 -10.91
N ARG A 143 -5.74 -22.11 -10.96
CA ARG A 143 -6.37 -23.44 -11.06
C ARG A 143 -7.15 -23.80 -9.82
N PHE A 144 -6.59 -23.50 -8.64
CA PHE A 144 -7.29 -23.64 -7.36
C PHE A 144 -8.59 -22.83 -7.32
N ALA A 145 -8.58 -21.60 -7.86
CA ALA A 145 -9.75 -20.74 -8.00
C ALA A 145 -10.76 -21.19 -9.07
N GLY A 146 -10.52 -22.33 -9.75
CA GLY A 146 -11.44 -22.87 -10.76
C GLY A 146 -11.15 -22.45 -12.20
N SER A 147 -10.00 -21.82 -12.47
CA SER A 147 -9.52 -21.43 -13.80
C SER A 147 -10.45 -20.47 -14.55
N GLU A 148 -10.91 -19.42 -13.87
CA GLU A 148 -11.83 -18.44 -14.46
C GLU A 148 -11.19 -17.67 -15.63
N GLN A 149 -12.01 -17.30 -16.62
CA GLN A 149 -11.50 -16.56 -17.77
C GLN A 149 -11.36 -15.08 -17.41
N ALA A 150 -10.22 -14.50 -17.75
CA ALA A 150 -9.94 -13.07 -17.61
C ALA A 150 -10.14 -12.33 -18.93
N GLY A 151 -10.56 -11.08 -18.84
CA GLY A 151 -10.90 -10.23 -19.98
C GLY A 151 -10.02 -8.98 -20.14
N GLY A 152 -9.26 -8.60 -19.10
CA GLY A 152 -8.37 -7.44 -19.13
C GLY A 152 -7.08 -7.66 -19.91
N GLU A 153 -6.40 -6.55 -20.17
CA GLU A 153 -5.08 -6.53 -20.79
C GLU A 153 -3.98 -6.65 -19.73
N LEU A 154 -2.85 -7.25 -20.11
CA LEU A 154 -1.68 -7.24 -19.24
C LEU A 154 -0.97 -5.90 -19.40
N GLU A 155 -0.63 -5.27 -18.28
CA GLU A 155 0.04 -3.96 -18.28
C GLU A 155 1.45 -4.05 -17.67
N PHE A 156 2.03 -5.25 -17.56
CA PHE A 156 3.39 -5.43 -17.05
C PHE A 156 4.45 -5.17 -18.12
N ASN A 157 5.57 -4.55 -17.72
CA ASN A 157 6.64 -4.17 -18.63
C ASN A 157 7.37 -5.37 -19.26
N ASP A 158 7.36 -6.53 -18.60
CA ASP A 158 7.87 -7.81 -19.09
C ASP A 158 6.76 -8.80 -19.47
N GLN A 159 5.56 -8.31 -19.84
CA GLN A 159 4.45 -9.19 -20.21
C GLN A 159 4.81 -10.18 -21.34
N ASP A 160 5.72 -9.81 -22.25
CA ASP A 160 6.19 -10.66 -23.34
C ASP A 160 7.07 -11.84 -22.86
N MET A 161 7.57 -11.77 -21.63
CA MET A 161 8.31 -12.86 -20.98
C MET A 161 7.38 -13.86 -20.30
N ILE A 162 6.10 -13.55 -20.13
CA ILE A 162 5.13 -14.47 -19.52
C ILE A 162 4.92 -15.65 -20.46
N SER A 163 5.11 -16.86 -19.93
CA SER A 163 4.90 -18.07 -20.70
C SER A 163 3.46 -18.15 -21.20
N SER A 164 3.25 -18.59 -22.44
CA SER A 164 1.92 -18.63 -23.07
C SER A 164 0.86 -19.41 -22.27
N TRP A 165 1.29 -20.39 -21.46
CA TRP A 165 0.42 -21.19 -20.60
C TRP A 165 0.01 -20.47 -19.31
N ALA A 166 0.75 -19.45 -18.89
CA ALA A 166 0.49 -18.66 -17.69
C ALA A 166 -0.32 -17.38 -17.97
N VAL A 167 -0.36 -16.91 -19.23
CA VAL A 167 -0.99 -15.63 -19.61
C VAL A 167 -2.40 -15.46 -19.03
N GLN A 168 -3.28 -16.46 -19.15
CA GLN A 168 -4.64 -16.33 -18.60
C GLN A 168 -4.67 -16.27 -17.07
N ALA A 169 -3.78 -16.99 -16.39
CA ALA A 169 -3.69 -16.94 -14.94
C ALA A 169 -3.15 -15.59 -14.46
N VAL A 170 -2.13 -15.05 -15.12
CA VAL A 170 -1.55 -13.74 -14.78
C VAL A 170 -2.56 -12.62 -15.04
N ARG A 171 -3.31 -12.69 -16.15
CA ARG A 171 -4.41 -11.76 -16.42
C ARG A 171 -5.48 -11.82 -15.34
N TRP A 172 -5.95 -13.02 -15.02
CA TRP A 172 -6.96 -13.21 -13.97
C TRP A 172 -6.48 -12.64 -12.63
N ALA A 173 -5.23 -12.89 -12.26
CA ALA A 173 -4.68 -12.38 -11.02
C ALA A 173 -4.53 -10.85 -11.03
N GLY A 174 -4.15 -10.26 -12.16
CA GLY A 174 -4.10 -8.81 -12.33
C GLY A 174 -5.48 -8.15 -12.28
N ASP A 175 -6.45 -8.67 -13.04
CA ASP A 175 -7.83 -8.17 -13.11
C ASP A 175 -8.51 -8.15 -11.73
N ASN A 176 -8.16 -9.10 -10.86
CA ASN A 176 -8.72 -9.23 -9.51
C ASN A 176 -7.82 -8.61 -8.41
N GLY A 177 -6.78 -7.87 -8.79
CA GLY A 177 -5.88 -7.20 -7.83
C GLY A 177 -5.06 -8.15 -6.94
N LEU A 178 -4.94 -9.42 -7.31
CA LEU A 178 -4.25 -10.44 -6.53
C LEU A 178 -2.72 -10.30 -6.63
N VAL A 179 -2.24 -9.79 -7.77
CA VAL A 179 -0.82 -9.56 -8.03
C VAL A 179 -0.58 -8.12 -8.48
N SER A 180 0.50 -7.52 -7.98
CA SER A 180 1.07 -6.28 -8.47
C SER A 180 2.47 -6.51 -9.03
N GLY A 181 2.92 -5.60 -9.89
CA GLY A 181 4.28 -5.60 -10.44
C GLY A 181 5.31 -5.32 -9.35
N LYS A 182 6.50 -5.87 -9.51
CA LYS A 182 7.70 -5.45 -8.79
C LYS A 182 8.14 -4.06 -9.27
N LEU A 183 9.22 -3.54 -8.66
CA LEU A 183 9.93 -2.33 -9.07
C LEU A 183 9.95 -2.17 -10.60
N GLY A 184 9.62 -0.99 -11.12
CA GLY A 184 9.51 -0.77 -12.57
C GLY A 184 8.35 -1.50 -13.26
N ASN A 185 7.29 -1.85 -12.52
CA ASN A 185 6.10 -2.57 -13.01
C ASN A 185 6.41 -3.88 -13.76
N PHE A 186 7.39 -4.63 -13.27
CA PHE A 186 7.77 -5.95 -13.80
C PHE A 186 7.00 -7.06 -13.09
N PHE A 187 6.33 -7.95 -13.81
CA PHE A 187 5.74 -9.14 -13.21
C PHE A 187 6.82 -10.12 -12.73
N ASP A 188 7.96 -10.21 -13.42
CA ASP A 188 9.05 -11.15 -13.18
C ASP A 188 8.58 -12.62 -13.24
N PRO A 189 8.08 -13.09 -14.40
CA PRO A 189 7.41 -14.39 -14.52
C PRO A 189 8.30 -15.57 -14.16
N GLN A 190 9.59 -15.53 -14.53
CA GLN A 190 10.55 -16.59 -14.24
C GLN A 190 11.30 -16.41 -12.91
N GLY A 191 11.13 -15.28 -12.23
CA GLY A 191 11.68 -15.05 -10.90
C GLY A 191 11.11 -16.02 -9.87
N GLN A 192 11.90 -16.34 -8.85
CA GLN A 192 11.46 -17.24 -7.78
C GLN A 192 10.47 -16.51 -6.87
N ALA A 193 9.32 -17.15 -6.59
CA ALA A 193 8.34 -16.62 -5.65
C ALA A 193 8.84 -16.80 -4.22
N THR A 194 8.88 -15.73 -3.45
CA THR A 194 9.27 -15.79 -2.03
C THR A 194 8.07 -16.16 -1.14
N ARG A 195 8.36 -16.49 0.12
CA ARG A 195 7.34 -16.75 1.15
C ARG A 195 6.52 -15.50 1.45
N ALA A 196 7.14 -14.32 1.51
CA ALA A 196 6.43 -13.05 1.66
C ALA A 196 5.49 -12.75 0.50
N GLU A 197 5.96 -12.92 -0.74
CA GLU A 197 5.13 -12.72 -1.94
C GLU A 197 3.95 -13.68 -1.96
N THR A 198 4.20 -14.95 -1.59
CA THR A 198 3.13 -15.95 -1.52
C THR A 198 2.12 -15.62 -0.42
N ALA A 199 2.57 -15.14 0.74
CA ALA A 199 1.68 -14.72 1.81
C ALA A 199 0.77 -13.58 1.35
N VAL A 200 1.33 -12.53 0.74
CA VAL A 200 0.55 -11.39 0.24
C VAL A 200 -0.46 -11.81 -0.83
N ILE A 201 -0.05 -12.59 -1.82
CA ILE A 201 -0.94 -13.05 -2.89
C ILE A 201 -2.07 -13.93 -2.32
N LEU A 202 -1.75 -14.81 -1.36
CA LEU A 202 -2.75 -15.68 -0.74
C LEU A 202 -3.74 -14.91 0.12
N THR A 203 -3.27 -13.94 0.91
CA THR A 203 -4.15 -13.06 1.70
C THR A 203 -5.09 -12.28 0.79
N ARG A 204 -4.58 -11.66 -0.28
CA ARG A 204 -5.40 -10.97 -1.29
C ARG A 204 -6.44 -11.91 -1.90
N TYR A 205 -6.05 -13.14 -2.24
CA TYR A 205 -6.98 -14.14 -2.75
C TYR A 205 -8.08 -14.50 -1.75
N CYS A 206 -7.74 -14.78 -0.49
CA CYS A 206 -8.73 -15.14 0.51
C CYS A 206 -9.72 -14.00 0.78
N GLN A 207 -9.23 -12.75 0.81
CA GLN A 207 -10.08 -11.57 0.96
C GLN A 207 -10.99 -11.35 -0.26
N TRP A 208 -10.45 -11.49 -1.47
CA TRP A 208 -11.22 -11.42 -2.71
C TRP A 208 -12.31 -12.51 -2.76
N ALA A 209 -11.95 -13.75 -2.46
CA ALA A 209 -12.89 -14.88 -2.47
C ALA A 209 -14.02 -14.71 -1.45
N ALA A 210 -13.72 -14.15 -0.27
CA ALA A 210 -14.72 -13.84 0.75
C ALA A 210 -15.68 -12.71 0.31
N ALA A 211 -15.18 -11.73 -0.45
CA ALA A 211 -16.00 -10.63 -0.97
C ALA A 211 -16.95 -11.05 -2.11
N GLU A 212 -16.63 -12.10 -2.86
CA GLU A 212 -17.48 -12.59 -3.97
C GLU A 212 -18.67 -13.48 -3.50
N ASP A 213 -18.64 -13.99 -2.26
CA ASP A 213 -19.73 -14.79 -1.69
C ASP A 213 -20.01 -14.43 -0.21
N PRO A 214 -20.78 -13.35 0.05
CA PRO A 214 -21.10 -12.90 1.39
C PRO A 214 -21.90 -13.92 2.23
N GLU A 215 -22.55 -14.91 1.60
CA GLU A 215 -23.34 -15.95 2.29
C GLU A 215 -22.48 -17.10 2.85
N SER A 216 -21.17 -17.12 2.56
CA SER A 216 -20.21 -18.08 3.15
C SER A 216 -19.53 -17.56 4.43
N GLY A 217 -19.74 -16.29 4.77
CA GLY A 217 -19.40 -15.69 6.05
C GLY A 217 -20.44 -16.06 7.11
N LEU A 218 -19.94 -16.55 8.23
CA LEU A 218 -20.62 -16.83 9.50
C LEU A 218 -21.95 -16.07 9.71
N GLU A 219 -22.97 -16.81 10.16
CA GLU A 219 -24.18 -16.25 10.77
C GLU A 219 -23.79 -15.13 11.73
N GLU A 220 -24.19 -13.89 11.43
CA GLU A 220 -24.22 -12.83 12.42
C GLU A 220 -25.13 -13.32 13.56
N GLU A 221 -24.55 -13.67 14.71
CA GLU A 221 -25.34 -13.74 15.93
C GLU A 221 -25.95 -12.34 16.12
N GLU A 222 -27.28 -12.26 16.11
CA GLU A 222 -28.01 -11.05 16.47
C GLU A 222 -27.54 -10.59 17.86
N GLU A 223 -26.71 -9.55 17.89
CA GLU A 223 -26.45 -8.82 19.12
C GLU A 223 -27.79 -8.24 19.61
N PRO A 224 -28.09 -8.33 20.91
CA PRO A 224 -29.30 -7.73 21.44
C PRO A 224 -29.23 -6.22 21.21
N GLU A 225 -30.36 -5.60 20.83
CA GLU A 225 -30.52 -4.15 20.74
C GLU A 225 -30.03 -3.50 22.06
N GLU A 226 -28.78 -3.04 22.07
CA GLU A 226 -28.28 -2.17 23.13
C GLU A 226 -28.80 -0.76 22.85
N GLU A 227 -29.56 -0.25 23.82
CA GLU A 227 -30.00 1.14 23.85
C GLU A 227 -28.77 2.05 23.68
N GLU A 228 -28.81 2.89 22.64
CA GLU A 228 -27.82 3.93 22.35
C GLU A 228 -27.38 4.67 23.63
N GLN A 229 -26.26 4.24 24.19
CA GLN A 229 -25.44 5.08 25.03
C GLN A 229 -24.30 5.55 24.15
N GLU A 230 -24.26 6.85 23.89
CA GLU A 230 -23.16 7.53 23.21
C GLU A 230 -21.83 7.14 23.87
N GLU A 231 -21.15 6.13 23.33
CA GLU A 231 -19.77 5.84 23.67
C GLU A 231 -18.92 6.96 23.09
N GLN A 232 -18.49 7.86 23.98
CA GLN A 232 -17.35 8.72 23.72
C GLN A 232 -16.13 7.82 23.59
N GLU A 233 -15.76 7.50 22.35
CA GLU A 233 -14.45 6.93 22.04
C GLU A 233 -13.38 7.85 22.63
N GLU A 234 -12.75 7.42 23.73
CA GLU A 234 -11.57 8.11 24.28
C GLU A 234 -10.42 7.90 23.31
N GLN A 235 -10.30 8.83 22.35
CA GLN A 235 -9.16 8.91 21.46
C GLN A 235 -7.88 9.15 22.27
N PRO A 236 -6.76 8.51 21.93
CA PRO A 236 -5.46 8.84 22.50
C PRO A 236 -5.04 10.22 21.97
N SER A 237 -5.56 11.28 22.60
CA SER A 237 -5.25 12.65 22.23
C SER A 237 -3.90 13.03 22.83
N ASN A 238 -2.83 12.89 22.06
CA ASN A 238 -1.77 13.88 22.23
C ASN A 238 -2.36 15.21 21.75
N PRO A 239 -2.52 16.23 22.61
CA PRO A 239 -3.15 17.47 22.20
C PRO A 239 -2.34 18.11 21.08
N LEU A 240 -2.98 18.34 19.92
CA LEU A 240 -2.35 19.03 18.79
C LEU A 240 -1.77 20.36 19.27
N ALA A 241 -0.45 20.54 19.08
CA ALA A 241 0.22 21.75 19.47
C ALA A 241 -0.36 22.95 18.71
N HIS A 242 -0.59 24.05 19.41
CA HIS A 242 -0.96 25.31 18.77
C HIS A 242 0.19 25.83 17.91
N ASN A 243 -0.12 26.46 16.77
CA ASN A 243 0.94 27.13 16.02
C ASN A 243 1.49 28.33 16.81
N PRO A 244 2.80 28.61 16.72
CA PRO A 244 3.44 29.71 17.42
C PRO A 244 3.38 31.04 16.63
N TYR A 245 2.66 31.09 15.52
CA TYR A 245 2.80 32.19 14.56
C TYR A 245 1.99 33.41 14.98
N ASP A 246 2.66 34.55 15.11
CA ASP A 246 1.99 35.86 15.20
C ASP A 246 1.29 36.19 13.87
N PRO A 247 -0.06 36.30 13.84
CA PRO A 247 -0.79 36.64 12.63
C PRO A 247 -0.37 37.99 12.01
N GLU A 248 0.06 38.95 12.84
CA GLU A 248 0.47 40.27 12.36
C GLU A 248 1.87 40.28 11.72
N ALA A 249 2.64 39.20 11.89
CA ALA A 249 3.96 39.05 11.29
C ALA A 249 3.92 38.47 9.86
N PHE A 250 2.75 38.05 9.36
CA PHE A 250 2.59 37.69 7.96
C PHE A 250 2.43 38.94 7.11
N VAL A 251 3.38 39.17 6.20
CA VAL A 251 3.42 40.37 5.37
C VAL A 251 3.66 40.02 3.90
N VAL A 252 3.14 40.84 3.00
CA VAL A 252 3.30 40.65 1.57
C VAL A 252 4.48 41.47 1.08
N GLU A 253 5.48 40.79 0.52
CA GLU A 253 6.67 41.40 -0.06
C GLU A 253 6.86 40.87 -1.48
N ASN A 254 7.06 41.79 -2.44
CA ASN A 254 7.30 41.46 -3.86
C ASN A 254 6.26 40.52 -4.50
N GLY A 255 5.02 40.52 -3.99
CA GLY A 255 3.94 39.68 -4.52
C GLY A 255 3.83 38.30 -3.87
N PHE A 256 4.63 38.01 -2.84
CA PHE A 256 4.58 36.78 -2.07
C PHE A 256 4.27 37.05 -0.62
N LEU A 257 3.64 36.07 0.04
CA LEU A 257 3.50 36.10 1.49
C LEU A 257 4.82 35.68 2.14
N THR A 258 5.23 36.41 3.17
CA THR A 258 6.45 36.18 3.96
C THR A 258 6.11 36.24 5.45
N TYR A 259 7.03 35.79 6.30
CA TYR A 259 6.88 35.82 7.75
C TYR A 259 8.04 36.55 8.42
N GLN A 260 7.74 37.59 9.21
CA GLN A 260 8.72 38.43 9.91
C GLN A 260 8.85 38.08 11.42
N GLY A 261 8.41 36.89 11.84
CA GLY A 261 8.58 36.40 13.21
C GLY A 261 9.86 35.58 13.42
N ASP A 262 9.87 34.76 14.47
CA ASP A 262 11.04 33.94 14.84
C ASP A 262 11.19 32.64 14.02
N ALA A 263 10.20 32.32 13.18
CA ALA A 263 10.22 31.13 12.31
C ALA A 263 10.94 31.40 10.98
N ALA A 264 11.22 30.35 10.21
CA ALA A 264 11.75 30.53 8.87
C ALA A 264 10.70 31.20 7.96
N SER A 265 11.13 31.69 6.79
CA SER A 265 10.25 32.31 5.82
C SER A 265 10.82 32.09 4.42
N HIS A 266 10.52 30.92 3.84
CA HIS A 266 10.96 30.58 2.49
C HIS A 266 9.76 30.59 1.53
N ILE A 267 9.93 31.23 0.38
CA ILE A 267 8.88 31.34 -0.65
C ILE A 267 8.97 30.12 -1.57
N GLY A 268 7.85 29.47 -1.85
CA GLY A 268 7.84 28.30 -2.73
C GLY A 268 6.61 28.21 -3.63
N VAL A 269 6.72 27.31 -4.60
CA VAL A 269 5.62 26.86 -5.45
C VAL A 269 5.47 25.35 -5.33
N ASP A 270 4.28 24.84 -5.67
CA ASP A 270 4.12 23.42 -5.96
C ASP A 270 3.53 23.23 -7.36
N VAL A 271 4.08 22.25 -8.08
CA VAL A 271 3.85 22.10 -9.51
C VAL A 271 3.71 20.64 -9.91
N SER A 272 3.07 20.44 -11.06
CA SER A 272 2.85 19.14 -11.68
C SER A 272 2.73 19.31 -13.20
N ALA A 273 2.32 18.26 -13.91
CA ALA A 273 1.92 18.33 -15.31
C ALA A 273 0.84 19.41 -15.62
N HIS A 274 0.12 19.93 -14.62
CA HIS A 274 -0.85 20.99 -14.81
C HIS A 274 -0.23 22.34 -15.24
N GLN A 275 1.04 22.58 -14.91
CA GLN A 275 1.73 23.82 -15.27
C GLN A 275 2.41 23.76 -16.64
N GLY A 276 2.64 22.56 -17.19
CA GLY A 276 3.33 22.39 -18.48
C GLY A 276 4.82 22.75 -18.40
N GLU A 277 5.36 23.34 -19.46
CA GLU A 277 6.75 23.80 -19.52
C GLU A 277 6.96 25.03 -18.61
N ILE A 278 8.02 25.01 -17.79
CA ILE A 278 8.35 26.06 -16.83
C ILE A 278 9.74 26.63 -17.12
N ASP A 279 9.86 27.97 -17.14
CA ASP A 279 11.13 28.69 -17.17
C ASP A 279 11.65 28.86 -15.74
N TRP A 280 12.39 27.86 -15.26
CA TRP A 280 12.86 27.79 -13.87
C TRP A 280 13.88 28.88 -13.49
N GLU A 281 14.66 29.39 -14.45
CA GLU A 281 15.57 30.53 -14.20
C GLU A 281 14.76 31.78 -13.84
N ARG A 282 13.63 32.01 -14.53
CA ARG A 282 12.73 33.14 -14.23
C ARG A 282 11.96 32.93 -12.93
N VAL A 283 11.56 31.69 -12.64
CA VAL A 283 10.93 31.33 -11.35
C VAL A 283 11.88 31.68 -10.20
N ALA A 284 13.13 31.23 -10.25
CA ALA A 284 14.15 31.56 -9.25
C ALA A 284 14.41 33.08 -9.18
N ALA A 285 14.53 33.75 -10.33
CA ALA A 285 14.73 35.20 -10.38
C ALA A 285 13.55 36.01 -9.82
N SER A 286 12.36 35.42 -9.73
CA SER A 286 11.18 36.05 -9.12
C SER A 286 11.22 36.06 -7.58
N GLY A 287 12.14 35.32 -6.96
CA GLY A 287 12.28 35.21 -5.52
C GLY A 287 11.69 33.93 -4.92
N VAL A 288 11.31 32.96 -5.76
CA VAL A 288 11.00 31.59 -5.31
C VAL A 288 12.30 30.90 -4.88
N GLU A 289 12.26 30.21 -3.75
CA GLU A 289 13.41 29.56 -3.11
C GLU A 289 13.31 28.03 -3.13
N PHE A 290 12.10 27.49 -3.19
CA PHE A 290 11.88 26.04 -3.28
C PHE A 290 10.70 25.66 -4.18
N ALA A 291 10.72 24.40 -4.65
CA ALA A 291 9.62 23.78 -5.38
C ALA A 291 9.22 22.43 -4.77
N MET A 292 7.93 22.22 -4.53
CA MET A 292 7.37 20.89 -4.27
C MET A 292 6.86 20.30 -5.59
N ILE A 293 7.47 19.23 -6.06
CA ILE A 293 7.21 18.68 -7.39
C ILE A 293 6.41 17.39 -7.27
N ARG A 294 5.31 17.28 -8.02
CA ARG A 294 4.58 16.01 -8.11
C ARG A 294 5.46 14.98 -8.80
N VAL A 295 5.87 13.93 -8.10
CA VAL A 295 6.62 12.83 -8.71
C VAL A 295 5.69 11.88 -9.46
N GLY A 296 4.49 11.68 -8.94
CA GLY A 296 3.53 10.74 -9.49
C GLY A 296 2.22 10.73 -8.74
N TYR A 297 1.35 9.84 -9.17
CA TYR A 297 0.00 9.71 -8.63
C TYR A 297 -0.53 8.29 -8.78
N ARG A 298 -1.49 7.93 -7.93
CA ARG A 298 -2.31 6.73 -8.12
C ARG A 298 -3.64 7.09 -8.77
N GLY A 299 -4.04 6.33 -9.80
CA GLY A 299 -5.25 6.59 -10.58
C GLY A 299 -6.56 6.29 -9.83
N TYR A 300 -7.62 7.03 -10.17
CA TYR A 300 -8.92 7.03 -9.49
C TYR A 300 -9.77 5.77 -9.67
N THR A 301 -9.44 4.91 -10.62
CA THR A 301 -10.27 3.75 -11.03
C THR A 301 -9.52 2.44 -10.83
N ALA A 302 -8.59 2.11 -11.74
CA ALA A 302 -7.83 0.87 -11.67
C ALA A 302 -6.75 0.88 -10.57
N GLY A 303 -6.47 2.05 -9.97
CA GLY A 303 -5.46 2.13 -8.93
C GLY A 303 -4.02 2.01 -9.41
N ASN A 304 -3.76 2.09 -10.71
CA ASN A 304 -2.39 2.08 -11.26
C ASN A 304 -1.60 3.31 -10.78
N ILE A 305 -0.28 3.12 -10.60
CA ILE A 305 0.65 4.19 -10.27
C ILE A 305 1.27 4.73 -11.57
N TYR A 306 1.32 6.06 -11.68
CA TYR A 306 1.88 6.76 -12.83
C TYR A 306 2.87 7.82 -12.36
N GLN A 307 3.98 7.97 -13.10
CA GLN A 307 4.86 9.11 -12.93
C GLN A 307 4.20 10.35 -13.53
N ASP A 308 4.37 11.51 -12.90
CA ASP A 308 3.91 12.77 -13.48
C ASP A 308 4.69 13.06 -14.77
N ALA A 309 3.97 13.36 -15.85
CA ALA A 309 4.55 13.53 -17.18
C ALA A 309 5.58 14.67 -17.28
N TYR A 310 5.59 15.60 -16.34
CA TYR A 310 6.55 16.71 -16.26
C TYR A 310 7.52 16.58 -15.10
N PHE A 311 7.48 15.50 -14.32
CA PHE A 311 8.35 15.30 -13.16
C PHE A 311 9.83 15.54 -13.51
N GLU A 312 10.37 14.81 -14.48
CA GLU A 312 11.79 14.89 -14.86
C GLU A 312 12.19 16.30 -15.34
N ALA A 313 11.35 16.94 -16.15
CA ALA A 313 11.62 18.30 -16.63
C ALA A 313 11.61 19.32 -15.49
N ASN A 314 10.66 19.16 -14.55
CA ASN A 314 10.51 20.05 -13.41
C ASN A 314 11.64 19.90 -12.40
N ILE A 315 12.00 18.66 -12.04
CA ILE A 315 13.05 18.43 -11.04
C ILE A 315 14.41 18.87 -11.53
N ASN A 316 14.78 18.52 -12.78
CA ASN A 316 16.04 18.97 -13.35
C ASN A 316 16.07 20.50 -13.49
N GLY A 317 15.00 21.11 -14.00
CA GLY A 317 14.93 22.56 -14.17
C GLY A 317 15.02 23.33 -12.85
N ALA A 318 14.32 22.87 -11.80
CA ALA A 318 14.37 23.49 -10.48
C ALA A 318 15.76 23.37 -9.84
N LEU A 319 16.37 22.18 -9.88
CA LEU A 319 17.71 21.93 -9.34
C LEU A 319 18.78 22.73 -10.11
N ASP A 320 18.72 22.75 -11.44
CA ASP A 320 19.65 23.53 -12.29
C ASP A 320 19.54 25.04 -12.05
N ALA A 321 18.33 25.53 -11.73
CA ALA A 321 18.08 26.91 -11.33
C ALA A 321 18.53 27.22 -9.87
N GLY A 322 18.98 26.20 -9.13
CA GLY A 322 19.48 26.33 -7.76
C GLY A 322 18.37 26.45 -6.71
N LEU A 323 17.15 25.99 -7.02
CA LEU A 323 16.06 25.92 -6.05
C LEU A 323 16.22 24.68 -5.17
N GLN A 324 15.75 24.78 -3.93
CA GLN A 324 15.56 23.61 -3.08
C GLN A 324 14.35 22.80 -3.58
N VAL A 325 14.40 21.47 -3.52
CA VAL A 325 13.36 20.61 -4.10
C VAL A 325 12.83 19.63 -3.07
N GLY A 326 11.51 19.60 -2.96
CA GLY A 326 10.74 18.58 -2.25
C GLY A 326 9.79 17.88 -3.20
N ILE A 327 9.21 16.79 -2.72
CA ILE A 327 8.46 15.86 -3.56
C ILE A 327 7.09 15.65 -2.94
N TYR A 328 6.06 15.51 -3.78
CA TYR A 328 4.79 14.97 -3.31
C TYR A 328 4.28 13.88 -4.25
N PHE A 329 3.66 12.88 -3.66
CA PHE A 329 2.93 11.84 -4.38
C PHE A 329 1.45 12.02 -4.13
N PHE A 330 0.68 12.17 -5.21
CA PHE A 330 -0.78 12.27 -5.12
C PHE A 330 -1.38 10.87 -4.96
N SER A 331 -1.68 10.51 -3.71
CA SER A 331 -2.17 9.21 -3.30
C SER A 331 -3.67 9.05 -3.58
N GLN A 332 -4.02 7.85 -4.03
CA GLN A 332 -5.38 7.31 -4.01
C GLN A 332 -5.39 5.95 -3.33
N ALA A 333 -4.43 5.70 -2.43
CA ALA A 333 -4.35 4.49 -1.65
C ALA A 333 -5.61 4.32 -0.81
N THR A 334 -6.17 3.11 -0.82
CA THR A 334 -7.28 2.72 0.03
C THR A 334 -6.87 1.63 1.02
N THR A 335 -5.59 1.26 1.02
CA THR A 335 -4.98 0.28 1.91
C THR A 335 -3.55 0.68 2.27
N VAL A 336 -3.05 0.22 3.42
CA VAL A 336 -1.67 0.42 3.87
C VAL A 336 -0.66 -0.11 2.84
N SER A 337 -0.92 -1.28 2.26
CA SER A 337 -0.07 -1.88 1.21
C SER A 337 0.12 -0.92 0.03
N GLU A 338 -0.96 -0.29 -0.44
CA GLU A 338 -0.89 0.63 -1.57
C GLU A 338 -0.12 1.90 -1.23
N ALA A 339 -0.26 2.43 -0.01
CA ALA A 339 0.51 3.59 0.42
C ALA A 339 2.02 3.29 0.50
N ARG A 340 2.39 2.06 0.90
CA ARG A 340 3.79 1.62 0.83
C ARG A 340 4.29 1.45 -0.60
N GLU A 341 3.47 0.92 -1.50
CA GLU A 341 3.80 0.83 -2.93
C GLU A 341 4.06 2.24 -3.52
N GLU A 342 3.21 3.22 -3.18
CA GLU A 342 3.38 4.62 -3.59
C GLU A 342 4.67 5.23 -3.04
N ALA A 343 5.00 4.98 -1.77
CA ALA A 343 6.23 5.45 -1.15
C ALA A 343 7.48 4.84 -1.81
N LEU A 344 7.50 3.51 -2.01
CA LEU A 344 8.63 2.83 -2.65
C LEU A 344 8.83 3.30 -4.09
N GLN A 345 7.74 3.48 -4.84
CA GLN A 345 7.82 3.99 -6.21
C GLN A 345 8.29 5.44 -6.25
N THR A 346 7.88 6.26 -5.27
CA THR A 346 8.39 7.63 -5.09
C THR A 346 9.91 7.62 -4.87
N LEU A 347 10.40 6.78 -3.95
CA LEU A 347 11.83 6.67 -3.64
C LEU A 347 12.65 6.20 -4.85
N GLU A 348 12.14 5.26 -5.63
CA GLU A 348 12.78 4.83 -6.89
C GLU A 348 12.94 6.01 -7.86
N TRP A 349 11.89 6.79 -8.09
CA TRP A 349 11.93 7.88 -9.07
C TRP A 349 12.79 9.08 -8.65
N ILE A 350 13.09 9.21 -7.36
CA ILE A 350 13.88 10.34 -6.83
C ILE A 350 15.31 9.96 -6.47
N GLU A 351 15.72 8.68 -6.65
CA GLU A 351 16.97 8.13 -6.11
C GLU A 351 18.23 8.87 -6.57
N ASP A 352 18.21 9.39 -7.80
CA ASP A 352 19.35 10.07 -8.44
C ASP A 352 19.35 11.59 -8.23
N TYR A 353 18.39 12.13 -7.47
CA TYR A 353 18.19 13.57 -7.30
C TYR A 353 18.51 14.06 -5.89
N ASP A 354 19.00 15.30 -5.79
CA ASP A 354 19.26 15.96 -4.51
C ASP A 354 17.96 16.54 -3.94
N ILE A 355 17.25 15.73 -3.16
CA ILE A 355 16.01 16.13 -2.49
C ILE A 355 16.34 16.77 -1.15
N THR A 356 16.07 18.07 -1.06
CA THR A 356 16.47 18.93 0.08
C THR A 356 15.28 19.40 0.91
N TYR A 357 14.06 19.13 0.44
CA TYR A 357 12.79 19.38 1.12
C TYR A 357 12.00 18.07 1.30
N PRO A 358 10.93 18.06 2.10
CA PRO A 358 10.22 16.84 2.46
C PRO A 358 9.64 16.06 1.28
N VAL A 359 9.42 14.76 1.50
CA VAL A 359 8.65 13.87 0.63
C VAL A 359 7.26 13.69 1.24
N VAL A 360 6.23 14.06 0.49
CA VAL A 360 4.89 14.31 1.01
C VAL A 360 3.91 13.23 0.56
N PHE A 361 3.15 12.71 1.52
CA PHE A 361 1.91 11.98 1.28
C PHE A 361 0.76 12.98 1.09
N ASP A 362 0.31 13.14 -0.15
CA ASP A 362 -0.84 13.97 -0.51
C ASP A 362 -2.04 13.08 -0.84
N TRP A 363 -3.00 12.97 0.07
CA TRP A 363 -4.22 12.19 -0.15
C TRP A 363 -5.43 13.10 -0.19
N GLU A 364 -6.18 13.01 -1.29
CA GLU A 364 -7.39 13.77 -1.49
C GLU A 364 -8.58 12.88 -1.87
N ARG A 365 -9.71 13.07 -1.18
CA ARG A 365 -10.96 12.44 -1.59
C ARG A 365 -11.46 13.07 -2.88
N VAL A 366 -11.58 12.27 -3.93
CA VAL A 366 -12.21 12.71 -5.18
C VAL A 366 -13.72 12.62 -5.10
N ASP A 367 -14.38 13.73 -5.41
CA ASP A 367 -15.84 13.87 -5.44
C ASP A 367 -16.42 13.24 -6.72
N SER A 368 -16.43 11.90 -6.76
CA SER A 368 -17.04 11.11 -7.83
C SER A 368 -17.60 9.81 -7.26
N ASP A 369 -18.81 9.45 -7.70
CA ASP A 369 -19.49 8.22 -7.26
C ASP A 369 -18.75 6.93 -7.60
N SER A 370 -17.85 6.97 -8.58
CA SER A 370 -17.00 5.86 -8.99
C SER A 370 -15.56 5.99 -8.51
N SER A 371 -15.24 6.96 -7.65
CA SER A 371 -13.89 7.09 -7.09
C SER A 371 -13.60 5.93 -6.16
N ARG A 372 -12.45 5.30 -6.31
CA ARG A 372 -11.98 4.25 -5.39
C ARG A 372 -11.85 4.73 -3.94
N THR A 373 -11.61 6.03 -3.72
CA THR A 373 -11.47 6.61 -2.38
C THR A 373 -12.80 6.93 -1.71
N LYS A 374 -13.94 6.70 -2.37
CA LYS A 374 -15.27 7.13 -1.91
C LYS A 374 -15.59 6.65 -0.50
N ASP A 375 -15.33 5.37 -0.24
CA ASP A 375 -15.68 4.70 1.02
C ASP A 375 -14.50 4.58 1.99
N THR A 376 -13.33 5.14 1.64
CA THR A 376 -12.15 5.13 2.51
C THR A 376 -12.39 6.02 3.73
N THR A 377 -12.21 5.47 4.92
CA THR A 377 -12.41 6.16 6.20
C THR A 377 -11.18 6.97 6.61
N GLY A 378 -11.36 7.98 7.47
CA GLY A 378 -10.24 8.76 8.01
C GLY A 378 -9.19 7.92 8.72
N THR A 379 -9.60 6.85 9.43
CA THR A 379 -8.71 5.87 10.04
C THR A 379 -7.82 5.16 9.02
N VAL A 380 -8.39 4.73 7.89
CA VAL A 380 -7.63 4.04 6.83
C VAL A 380 -6.63 5.00 6.18
N VAL A 381 -7.05 6.22 5.85
CA VAL A 381 -6.14 7.22 5.27
C VAL A 381 -5.03 7.57 6.24
N THR A 382 -5.33 7.67 7.54
CA THR A 382 -4.33 7.93 8.58
C THR A 382 -3.31 6.78 8.67
N ALA A 383 -3.76 5.53 8.59
CA ALA A 383 -2.87 4.38 8.52
C ALA A 383 -2.00 4.39 7.25
N CYS A 384 -2.57 4.76 6.11
CA CYS A 384 -1.84 4.94 4.84
C CYS A 384 -0.76 6.02 4.97
N ALA A 385 -1.10 7.18 5.55
CA ALA A 385 -0.17 8.28 5.77
C ALA A 385 1.00 7.84 6.66
N LYS A 386 0.72 7.16 7.79
CA LYS A 386 1.76 6.57 8.66
C LYS A 386 2.67 5.65 7.86
N ALA A 387 2.11 4.72 7.10
CA ALA A 387 2.88 3.75 6.34
C ALA A 387 3.78 4.38 5.26
N PHE A 388 3.25 5.36 4.51
CA PHE A 388 4.02 6.11 3.53
C PHE A 388 5.17 6.88 4.22
N CYS A 389 4.86 7.63 5.27
CA CYS A 389 5.84 8.42 6.00
C CYS A 389 6.93 7.58 6.66
N THR A 390 6.61 6.41 7.20
CA THR A 390 7.60 5.46 7.73
C THR A 390 8.59 5.01 6.64
N VAL A 391 8.10 4.63 5.46
CA VAL A 391 8.99 4.20 4.35
C VAL A 391 9.94 5.33 3.92
N VAL A 392 9.42 6.55 3.85
CA VAL A 392 10.21 7.75 3.51
C VAL A 392 11.29 8.03 4.56
N GLU A 393 10.94 7.95 5.84
CA GLU A 393 11.88 8.16 6.95
C GLU A 393 12.96 7.08 7.01
N GLU A 394 12.60 5.81 6.79
CA GLU A 394 13.54 4.69 6.71
C GLU A 394 14.55 4.85 5.58
N ALA A 395 14.16 5.53 4.49
CA ALA A 395 15.04 5.90 3.39
C ALA A 395 15.84 7.20 3.65
N ALA A 396 15.81 7.71 4.88
CA ALA A 396 16.51 8.91 5.34
C ALA A 396 16.05 10.22 4.68
N TYR A 397 14.84 10.26 4.11
CA TYR A 397 14.19 11.50 3.69
C TYR A 397 13.28 12.04 4.81
N THR A 398 12.98 13.34 4.77
CA THR A 398 12.03 13.94 5.73
C THR A 398 10.59 13.64 5.27
N PRO A 399 9.78 12.86 6.02
CA PRO A 399 8.39 12.65 5.67
C PRO A 399 7.50 13.83 6.04
N MET A 400 6.45 14.05 5.25
CA MET A 400 5.45 15.07 5.50
C MET A 400 4.07 14.61 5.05
N THR A 401 3.03 15.09 5.73
CA THR A 401 1.63 14.89 5.33
C THR A 401 1.02 16.20 4.86
N TYR A 402 0.08 16.12 3.94
CA TYR A 402 -0.63 17.28 3.40
C TYR A 402 -2.13 17.23 3.72
N GLY A 403 -2.74 18.38 3.99
CA GLY A 403 -4.17 18.44 4.25
C GLY A 403 -4.74 19.84 4.47
N SER A 404 -6.07 19.94 4.38
CA SER A 404 -6.81 21.18 4.59
C SER A 404 -7.62 21.15 5.89
N PRO A 405 -8.04 22.30 6.46
CA PRO A 405 -8.83 22.36 7.68
C PRO A 405 -10.13 21.52 7.66
N SER A 406 -10.74 21.33 6.50
CA SER A 406 -11.96 20.52 6.36
C SER A 406 -11.69 19.02 6.27
N LYS A 407 -10.44 18.62 5.99
CA LYS A 407 -10.02 17.22 5.84
C LYS A 407 -9.39 16.69 7.13
N VAL A 408 -8.56 17.52 7.79
CA VAL A 408 -7.89 17.13 9.03
C VAL A 408 -8.90 17.01 10.17
N GLY A 409 -9.12 15.79 10.65
CA GLY A 409 -10.16 15.41 11.62
C GLY A 409 -11.37 14.68 11.02
N LYS A 410 -11.42 14.51 9.69
CA LYS A 410 -12.46 13.72 9.00
C LYS A 410 -11.87 12.67 8.07
N ASP A 411 -11.12 13.14 7.08
CA ASP A 411 -10.51 12.30 6.05
C ASP A 411 -9.08 11.90 6.44
N LEU A 412 -8.44 12.62 7.36
CA LEU A 412 -7.09 12.35 7.86
C LEU A 412 -7.01 12.79 9.33
N HIS A 413 -6.64 11.93 10.26
CA HIS A 413 -6.58 12.26 11.68
C HIS A 413 -5.21 12.85 12.04
N LEU A 414 -5.08 14.17 11.92
CA LEU A 414 -3.82 14.88 12.18
C LEU A 414 -3.28 14.66 13.62
N SER A 415 -4.15 14.45 14.61
CA SER A 415 -3.76 14.15 16.00
C SER A 415 -2.96 12.86 16.14
N GLU A 416 -3.04 11.96 15.16
CA GLU A 416 -2.29 10.71 15.13
C GLU A 416 -1.01 10.78 14.26
N LEU A 417 -0.73 11.94 13.65
CA LEU A 417 0.35 12.14 12.69
C LEU A 417 1.35 13.20 13.17
N THR A 418 1.35 13.50 14.48
CA THR A 418 2.16 14.58 15.07
C THR A 418 3.66 14.35 15.00
N ASP A 419 4.09 13.13 14.73
CA ASP A 419 5.50 12.77 14.55
C ASP A 419 6.04 13.19 13.17
N TYR A 420 5.14 13.46 12.20
CA TYR A 420 5.50 13.87 10.85
C TYR A 420 5.29 15.37 10.65
N ALA A 421 6.07 15.95 9.73
CA ALA A 421 5.86 17.33 9.34
C ALA A 421 4.49 17.50 8.64
N PHE A 422 3.92 18.71 8.73
CA PHE A 422 2.59 18.98 8.16
C PHE A 422 2.59 20.16 7.20
N TRP A 423 2.05 19.94 6.00
CA TRP A 423 1.81 20.94 4.97
C TRP A 423 0.32 21.28 4.91
N LEU A 424 -0.02 22.48 5.37
CA LEU A 424 -1.38 22.97 5.43
C LEU A 424 -1.81 23.59 4.09
N ALA A 425 -2.91 23.10 3.51
CA ALA A 425 -3.64 23.80 2.46
C ALA A 425 -4.79 24.62 3.03
N HIS A 426 -4.63 25.94 3.09
CA HIS A 426 -5.69 26.83 3.53
C HIS A 426 -5.65 28.15 2.77
N TYR A 427 -6.52 28.26 1.76
CA TYR A 427 -6.56 29.43 0.89
C TYR A 427 -7.35 30.57 1.53
N THR A 428 -6.63 31.59 1.98
CA THR A 428 -7.23 32.79 2.54
C THR A 428 -7.41 33.86 1.47
N THR A 429 -8.32 34.80 1.71
CA THR A 429 -8.58 35.90 0.77
C THR A 429 -7.89 37.17 1.26
N GLY A 430 -7.38 37.99 0.33
CA GLY A 430 -6.77 39.27 0.68
C GLY A 430 -5.56 39.16 1.60
N TRP A 431 -4.76 38.10 1.44
CA TRP A 431 -3.51 37.86 2.18
C TRP A 431 -3.70 37.72 3.70
N GLN A 432 -4.92 37.41 4.15
CA GLN A 432 -5.18 37.24 5.57
C GLN A 432 -4.41 36.00 6.09
N PRO A 433 -3.88 36.04 7.32
CA PRO A 433 -3.32 34.86 7.95
C PRO A 433 -4.33 33.72 8.06
N THR A 434 -3.83 32.49 8.06
CA THR A 434 -4.65 31.30 8.28
C THR A 434 -5.32 31.34 9.66
N SER A 435 -6.59 30.94 9.74
CA SER A 435 -7.28 30.71 11.02
C SER A 435 -7.02 29.32 11.60
N PHE A 436 -6.16 28.51 10.96
CA PHE A 436 -5.84 27.16 11.42
C PHE A 436 -4.96 27.25 12.66
N GLN A 437 -5.47 26.76 13.80
CA GLN A 437 -4.88 27.00 15.12
C GLN A 437 -3.74 26.05 15.50
N TYR A 438 -3.54 24.96 14.76
CA TYR A 438 -2.56 23.93 15.07
C TYR A 438 -1.27 24.14 14.28
N PHE A 439 -0.17 23.61 14.78
CA PHE A 439 1.15 23.71 14.17
C PHE A 439 1.17 23.11 12.74
N PHE A 440 1.92 23.76 11.85
CA PHE A 440 2.19 23.33 10.49
C PHE A 440 3.58 23.82 10.07
N ASN A 441 4.30 23.07 9.26
CA ASN A 441 5.65 23.42 8.83
C ASN A 441 5.66 24.25 7.53
N MET A 442 4.65 24.03 6.69
CA MET A 442 4.48 24.70 5.41
C MET A 442 3.01 25.06 5.20
N TRP A 443 2.75 26.18 4.55
CA TRP A 443 1.40 26.65 4.25
C TRP A 443 1.25 26.95 2.75
N GLN A 444 0.41 26.17 2.08
CA GLN A 444 -0.13 26.50 0.77
C GLN A 444 -1.27 27.51 0.96
N TYR A 445 -0.97 28.78 0.68
CA TYR A 445 -1.87 29.90 0.98
C TYR A 445 -2.69 30.35 -0.23
N SER A 446 -2.39 29.86 -1.43
CA SER A 446 -3.14 30.18 -2.65
C SER A 446 -3.01 29.07 -3.68
N SER A 447 -4.09 28.76 -4.38
CA SER A 447 -4.08 27.96 -5.62
C SER A 447 -4.30 28.80 -6.89
N ASN A 448 -4.13 30.12 -6.76
CA ASN A 448 -4.40 31.11 -7.81
C ASN A 448 -3.27 32.12 -7.91
N GLY A 449 -2.05 31.71 -7.58
CA GLY A 449 -0.86 32.53 -7.71
C GLY A 449 -0.47 32.77 -9.17
N SER A 450 0.46 33.70 -9.35
CA SER A 450 1.12 33.98 -10.62
C SER A 450 2.59 34.25 -10.34
N VAL A 451 3.46 33.50 -11.00
CA VAL A 451 4.91 33.56 -10.86
C VAL A 451 5.50 33.70 -12.26
N ASP A 452 6.47 34.61 -12.43
CA ASP A 452 7.12 34.77 -13.73
C ASP A 452 7.88 33.50 -14.10
N GLY A 453 7.69 33.02 -15.33
CA GLY A 453 8.21 31.74 -15.80
C GLY A 453 7.24 30.55 -15.73
N ILE A 454 6.06 30.72 -15.12
CA ILE A 454 4.98 29.72 -15.12
C ILE A 454 3.75 30.29 -15.82
N ASP A 455 3.28 29.61 -16.86
CA ASP A 455 2.06 29.99 -17.56
C ASP A 455 0.81 29.60 -16.76
N GLY A 456 -0.10 30.56 -16.58
CA GLY A 456 -1.37 30.33 -15.90
C GLY A 456 -1.26 30.44 -14.38
N ARG A 457 -2.01 29.58 -13.68
CA ARG A 457 -2.11 29.60 -12.22
C ARG A 457 -1.11 28.62 -11.61
N VAL A 458 -0.52 29.01 -10.50
CA VAL A 458 0.35 28.16 -9.70
C VAL A 458 -0.01 28.27 -8.22
N ASP A 459 0.20 27.17 -7.51
CA ASP A 459 0.01 27.11 -6.08
C ASP A 459 1.20 27.76 -5.37
N LEU A 460 0.92 28.57 -4.35
CA LEU A 460 1.93 29.34 -3.62
C LEU A 460 2.07 28.88 -2.18
N ASN A 461 3.32 28.71 -1.77
CA ASN A 461 3.69 28.15 -0.48
C ASN A 461 4.60 29.09 0.31
N LEU A 462 4.44 29.03 1.63
CA LEU A 462 5.37 29.62 2.59
C LEU A 462 5.85 28.51 3.52
N CYS A 463 7.14 28.19 3.48
CA CYS A 463 7.75 27.25 4.41
C CYS A 463 8.28 27.99 5.63
N LEU A 464 7.82 27.58 6.80
CA LEU A 464 8.12 28.20 8.11
C LEU A 464 9.13 27.39 8.91
N THR A 465 9.76 26.40 8.28
CA THR A 465 10.77 25.50 8.87
C THR A 465 12.05 25.52 8.04
N ASN A 466 13.20 25.45 8.71
CA ASN A 466 14.47 25.16 8.05
C ASN A 466 14.70 23.65 8.09
N TRP A 467 14.83 23.03 6.93
CA TRP A 467 15.22 21.62 6.84
C TRP A 467 16.75 21.52 6.91
N PRO A 468 17.32 20.56 7.64
CA PRO A 468 18.73 20.26 7.51
C PRO A 468 18.99 19.84 6.05
N ASN A 469 20.07 20.33 5.45
CA ASN A 469 20.52 19.80 4.17
C ASN A 469 20.69 18.27 4.35
N SER A 470 19.94 17.49 3.59
CA SER A 470 19.94 16.01 3.56
C SER A 470 21.35 15.46 3.40
#